data_AF-A0AAD1SB68-F1
#
_entry.id   AF-A0AAD1SB68-F1
#
_cell.length_a   1.000
_cell.length_b   1.000
_cell.length_c   1.000
_cell.angle_alpha   90.00
_cell.angle_beta   90.00
_cell.angle_gamma   90.00
#
_symmetry.space_group_name_H-M   'P 1'
#
loop_
_entity.id
_entity.type
_entity.pdbx_description
1 polymer ?
#
loop_
_entity_poly.entity_id
_entity_poly.type
_entity_poly.pdbx_seq_one_letter_code
_entity_poly.pdbx_strand_id
1 'polypeptide(L)'
;MGDEMVIQDNLKQNEENMLYLYGSTVGHITEETEYIRRIRSTLEKIQNQLYKDDINGKNIISKNEQHNSVEESSFGSRYKQILEKLKDQDLSLVEAYKENEDLQIKLEATREAGSGAIRDATRKLYENYSKKSEDLRSNHKAEQQVLRHTCNTSGFGPETPGVTAQLHQGECQDLCLQSKLRGTRTYSAAVAEHEETFKKSVEKLHNVAEKIEEKHGRIVELENLMKRMEEEKLGLLEKQWLLENEISRRMLNPGKNGCVNVQIELCTTQEQITHLQHLMMAQHQSLGTLIQEREELKNRLQEQDDTIENLREKINLLESQNKELKGKVEKVGNKTQKISKGTSVKESMLDTMSPYFMLRNTQNKFLKGTEKT
;
A
#
# COMPACT_ATOMS: atom_id res chain seq x y z
N MET A 1 40.25 -63.77 42.65
CA MET A 1 39.19 -63.06 41.89
C MET A 1 39.33 -61.54 41.92
N GLY A 2 40.35 -60.95 42.58
CA GLY A 2 40.63 -59.51 42.50
C GLY A 2 41.62 -59.12 41.40
N ASP A 3 42.53 -60.01 41.02
CA ASP A 3 43.63 -59.68 40.10
C ASP A 3 43.29 -59.87 38.61
N GLU A 4 42.24 -60.60 38.28
CA GLU A 4 41.83 -60.84 36.88
C GLU A 4 41.02 -59.68 36.30
N MET A 5 40.33 -58.91 37.16
CA MET A 5 39.54 -57.74 36.77
C MET A 5 40.43 -56.51 36.51
N VAL A 6 41.57 -56.40 37.18
CA VAL A 6 42.53 -55.30 36.99
C VAL A 6 43.34 -55.46 35.70
N ILE A 7 43.53 -56.69 35.20
CA ILE A 7 44.27 -56.94 33.96
C ILE A 7 43.40 -56.63 32.73
N GLN A 8 42.08 -56.84 32.78
CA GLN A 8 41.19 -56.47 31.68
C GLN A 8 40.98 -54.95 31.54
N ASP A 9 40.95 -54.22 32.66
CA ASP A 9 40.85 -52.74 32.61
C ASP A 9 42.15 -52.08 32.17
N ASN A 10 43.31 -52.63 32.56
CA ASN A 10 44.60 -52.15 32.06
C ASN A 10 44.82 -52.48 30.58
N LEU A 11 44.30 -53.58 30.04
CA LEU A 11 44.40 -53.89 28.61
C LEU A 11 43.49 -53.01 27.74
N LYS A 12 42.29 -52.64 28.23
CA LYS A 12 41.43 -51.66 27.53
C LYS A 12 41.98 -50.24 27.56
N GLN A 13 42.58 -49.81 28.68
CA GLN A 13 43.24 -48.50 28.75
C GLN A 13 44.53 -48.44 27.93
N ASN A 14 45.20 -49.57 27.69
CA ASN A 14 46.42 -49.61 26.88
C ASN A 14 46.13 -49.58 25.37
N GLU A 15 44.98 -50.08 24.90
CA GLU A 15 44.56 -49.91 23.50
C GLU A 15 44.17 -48.46 23.19
N GLU A 16 43.62 -47.72 24.16
CA GLU A 16 43.35 -46.28 24.00
C GLU A 16 44.61 -45.41 24.11
N ASN A 17 45.62 -45.84 24.88
CA ASN A 17 46.88 -45.09 25.05
C ASN A 17 47.96 -45.40 24.00
N MET A 18 47.93 -46.56 23.33
CA MET A 18 48.90 -46.93 22.29
C MET A 18 48.58 -46.31 20.92
N LEU A 19 47.88 -45.18 20.88
CA LEU A 19 47.69 -44.41 19.66
C LEU A 19 47.99 -42.92 19.84
N TYR A 20 48.74 -42.56 20.88
CA TYR A 20 49.28 -41.21 21.04
C TYR A 20 50.72 -41.07 20.53
N LEU A 21 51.33 -42.12 19.96
CA LEU A 21 52.73 -42.09 19.51
C LEU A 21 52.95 -41.24 18.23
N TYR A 22 51.88 -40.90 17.50
CA TYR A 22 51.93 -39.98 16.34
C TYR A 22 50.96 -38.79 16.45
N GLY A 23 50.48 -38.47 17.66
CA GLY A 23 49.78 -37.20 17.93
C GLY A 23 48.43 -37.00 17.24
N SER A 24 47.76 -38.05 16.79
CA SER A 24 46.41 -37.96 16.19
C SER A 24 45.56 -39.13 16.65
N THR A 25 44.34 -38.84 17.09
CA THR A 25 43.37 -39.86 17.55
C THR A 25 42.87 -40.71 16.38
N VAL A 26 42.37 -41.93 16.64
CA VAL A 26 41.76 -42.80 15.59
C VAL A 26 40.72 -42.01 14.80
N GLY A 27 39.85 -41.27 15.50
CA GLY A 27 38.79 -40.46 14.90
C GLY A 27 39.35 -39.43 13.93
N HIS A 28 40.41 -38.73 14.33
CA HIS A 28 41.07 -37.74 13.48
C HIS A 28 41.72 -38.38 12.25
N ILE A 29 42.39 -39.52 12.42
CA ILE A 29 42.96 -40.28 11.30
C ILE A 29 41.86 -40.76 10.35
N THR A 30 40.71 -41.22 10.86
CA THR A 30 39.59 -41.64 10.02
C THR A 30 38.97 -40.47 9.25
N GLU A 31 38.80 -39.31 9.89
CA GLU A 31 38.28 -38.10 9.24
C GLU A 31 39.25 -37.57 8.18
N GLU A 32 40.55 -37.51 8.49
CA GLU A 32 41.60 -37.14 7.52
C GLU A 32 41.65 -38.14 6.36
N THR A 33 41.47 -39.44 6.63
CA THR A 33 41.44 -40.48 5.58
C THR A 33 40.19 -40.32 4.68
N GLU A 34 39.03 -39.99 5.25
CA GLU A 34 37.80 -39.66 4.50
C GLU A 34 37.99 -38.40 3.65
N TYR A 35 38.60 -37.35 4.22
CA TYR A 35 38.87 -36.09 3.56
C TYR A 35 39.85 -36.26 2.38
N ILE A 36 40.96 -36.98 2.60
CA ILE A 36 41.91 -37.36 1.55
C ILE A 36 41.20 -38.17 0.46
N ARG A 37 40.26 -39.06 0.81
CA ARG A 37 39.49 -39.83 -0.19
C ARG A 37 38.57 -38.93 -1.01
N ARG A 38 37.94 -37.92 -0.40
CA ARG A 38 37.13 -36.91 -1.11
C ARG A 38 37.98 -36.04 -2.02
N ILE A 39 39.13 -35.56 -1.56
CA ILE A 39 40.10 -34.83 -2.39
C ILE A 39 40.54 -35.69 -3.56
N ARG A 40 40.92 -36.95 -3.31
CA ARG A 40 41.35 -37.87 -4.36
C ARG A 40 40.23 -38.13 -5.37
N SER A 41 38.98 -38.26 -4.93
CA SER A 41 37.83 -38.38 -5.83
C SER A 41 37.59 -37.12 -6.66
N THR A 42 37.71 -35.93 -6.07
CA THR A 42 37.57 -34.65 -6.79
C THR A 42 38.73 -34.42 -7.76
N LEU A 43 39.96 -34.72 -7.36
CA LEU A 43 41.14 -34.68 -8.22
C LEU A 43 41.04 -35.71 -9.34
N GLU A 44 40.50 -36.91 -9.09
CA GLU A 44 40.26 -37.92 -10.11
C GLU A 44 39.12 -37.49 -11.05
N LYS A 45 38.11 -36.74 -10.58
CA LYS A 45 37.10 -36.11 -11.45
C LYS A 45 37.70 -35.00 -12.31
N ILE A 46 38.54 -34.14 -11.75
CA ILE A 46 39.24 -33.07 -12.47
C ILE A 46 40.22 -33.69 -13.46
N GLN A 47 40.97 -34.71 -13.07
CA GLN A 47 41.89 -35.46 -13.93
C GLN A 47 41.11 -36.16 -15.05
N ASN A 48 39.99 -36.82 -14.73
CA ASN A 48 39.13 -37.40 -15.77
C ASN A 48 38.49 -36.33 -16.66
N GLN A 49 38.21 -35.11 -16.18
CA GLN A 49 37.77 -34.01 -17.05
C GLN A 49 38.91 -33.53 -17.96
N LEU A 50 40.12 -33.38 -17.42
CA LEU A 50 41.32 -32.99 -18.16
C LEU A 50 41.73 -34.05 -19.21
N TYR A 51 41.61 -35.34 -18.91
CA TYR A 51 42.03 -36.43 -19.80
C TYR A 51 40.88 -36.99 -20.67
N LYS A 52 39.59 -36.81 -20.31
CA LYS A 52 38.48 -37.17 -21.21
C LYS A 52 38.42 -36.26 -22.44
N ASP A 53 38.81 -34.99 -22.29
CA ASP A 53 38.90 -34.06 -23.43
C ASP A 53 40.09 -34.40 -24.35
N ASP A 54 41.15 -35.00 -23.81
CA ASP A 54 42.28 -35.55 -24.58
C ASP A 54 41.93 -36.82 -25.37
N ILE A 55 41.08 -37.72 -24.86
CA ILE A 55 40.68 -38.94 -25.60
C ILE A 55 39.74 -38.59 -26.76
N ASN A 56 38.88 -37.58 -26.56
CA ASN A 56 38.01 -37.09 -27.64
C ASN A 56 38.80 -36.29 -28.70
N GLY A 57 39.98 -35.76 -28.37
CA GLY A 57 40.95 -35.16 -29.31
C GLY A 57 41.97 -36.15 -29.92
N LYS A 58 42.29 -37.26 -29.25
CA LYS A 58 43.28 -38.25 -29.74
C LYS A 58 42.78 -39.15 -30.86
N ASN A 59 41.47 -39.24 -31.12
CA ASN A 59 40.95 -39.93 -32.30
C ASN A 59 41.25 -39.21 -33.64
N ILE A 60 41.85 -38.01 -33.59
CA ILE A 60 42.22 -37.23 -34.79
C ILE A 60 43.75 -37.16 -34.98
N ILE A 61 44.57 -37.49 -33.98
CA ILE A 61 46.03 -37.28 -34.03
C ILE A 61 46.77 -38.60 -33.74
N SER A 62 46.49 -39.62 -34.55
CA SER A 62 47.52 -40.60 -34.88
C SER A 62 48.24 -40.13 -36.14
N LYS A 63 49.11 -39.13 -35.98
CA LYS A 63 50.27 -38.82 -36.83
C LYS A 63 50.90 -37.51 -36.37
N ASN A 64 52.22 -37.56 -36.20
CA ASN A 64 53.16 -36.47 -36.02
C ASN A 64 53.57 -36.20 -34.57
N GLU A 65 54.63 -36.92 -34.20
CA GLU A 65 55.58 -36.52 -33.18
C GLU A 65 56.32 -35.23 -33.59
N GLN A 66 56.78 -34.54 -32.54
CA GLN A 66 57.93 -33.63 -32.46
C GLN A 66 57.67 -32.13 -32.28
N HIS A 67 58.39 -31.62 -31.27
CA HIS A 67 58.85 -30.27 -30.96
C HIS A 67 58.17 -29.47 -29.83
N ASN A 68 58.94 -29.38 -28.74
CA ASN A 68 58.87 -28.46 -27.60
C ASN A 68 58.74 -26.98 -28.03
N SER A 69 57.82 -26.23 -27.39
CA SER A 69 58.00 -24.83 -26.90
C SER A 69 56.67 -24.04 -26.67
N VAL A 70 55.61 -24.62 -26.09
CA VAL A 70 54.29 -23.92 -26.01
C VAL A 70 53.59 -24.08 -24.65
N GLU A 71 54.24 -23.76 -23.54
CA GLU A 71 53.55 -23.67 -22.24
C GLU A 71 53.23 -22.22 -21.81
N GLU A 72 53.94 -21.21 -22.31
CA GLU A 72 53.73 -19.80 -21.91
C GLU A 72 52.46 -19.15 -22.51
N SER A 73 52.01 -19.56 -23.70
CA SER A 73 50.82 -18.95 -24.35
C SER A 73 49.50 -19.32 -23.66
N SER A 74 49.42 -20.50 -23.05
CA SER A 74 48.23 -21.03 -22.37
C SER A 74 47.98 -20.38 -21.00
N PHE A 75 49.06 -20.02 -20.29
CA PHE A 75 48.97 -19.36 -18.99
C PHE A 75 48.69 -17.85 -19.13
N GLY A 76 49.36 -17.18 -20.08
CA GLY A 76 49.09 -15.77 -20.38
C GLY A 76 47.66 -15.51 -20.85
N SER A 77 47.09 -16.44 -21.64
CA SER A 77 45.69 -16.37 -22.08
C SER A 77 44.70 -16.50 -20.90
N ARG A 78 44.98 -17.39 -19.94
CA ARG A 78 44.15 -17.55 -18.73
C ARG A 78 44.23 -16.35 -17.79
N TYR A 79 45.41 -15.78 -17.57
CA TYR A 79 45.56 -14.57 -16.75
C TYR A 79 44.83 -13.37 -17.36
N LYS A 80 44.90 -13.22 -18.70
CA LYS A 80 44.14 -12.21 -19.44
C LYS A 80 42.63 -12.41 -19.29
N GLN A 81 42.15 -13.66 -19.34
CA GLN A 81 40.74 -13.99 -19.14
C GLN A 81 40.25 -13.67 -17.72
N ILE A 82 41.09 -13.84 -16.69
CA ILE A 82 40.76 -13.47 -15.30
C ILE A 82 40.69 -11.94 -15.15
N LEU A 83 41.63 -11.21 -15.74
CA LEU A 83 41.64 -9.74 -15.74
C LEU A 83 40.40 -9.14 -16.44
N GLU A 84 39.98 -9.73 -17.56
CA GLU A 84 38.77 -9.31 -18.26
C GLU A 84 37.53 -9.53 -17.38
N LYS A 85 37.40 -10.71 -16.76
CA LYS A 85 36.30 -11.01 -15.83
C LYS A 85 36.27 -10.06 -14.61
N LEU A 86 37.43 -9.67 -14.10
CA LEU A 86 37.53 -8.77 -12.95
C LEU A 86 37.06 -7.36 -13.31
N LYS A 87 37.42 -6.88 -14.51
CA LYS A 87 36.88 -5.62 -15.05
C LYS A 87 35.38 -5.69 -15.30
N ASP A 88 34.86 -6.81 -15.82
CA ASP A 88 33.43 -7.00 -16.02
C ASP A 88 32.67 -6.97 -14.68
N GLN A 89 33.25 -7.57 -13.64
CA GLN A 89 32.70 -7.52 -12.28
C GLN A 89 32.71 -6.12 -11.67
N ASP A 90 33.81 -5.36 -11.83
CA ASP A 90 33.88 -3.96 -11.38
C ASP A 90 32.84 -3.09 -12.11
N LEU A 91 32.65 -3.31 -13.41
CA LEU A 91 31.63 -2.61 -14.19
C LEU A 91 30.22 -2.94 -13.69
N SER A 92 29.94 -4.22 -13.44
CA SER A 92 28.67 -4.69 -12.89
C SER A 92 28.38 -4.12 -11.50
N LEU A 93 29.41 -3.98 -10.65
CA LEU A 93 29.30 -3.33 -9.34
C LEU A 93 28.91 -1.85 -9.49
N VAL A 94 29.56 -1.11 -10.39
CA VAL A 94 29.22 0.30 -10.65
C VAL A 94 27.78 0.45 -11.15
N GLU A 95 27.31 -0.46 -12.00
CA GLU A 95 25.92 -0.48 -12.46
C GLU A 95 24.94 -0.75 -11.31
N ALA A 96 25.24 -1.71 -10.42
CA ALA A 96 24.44 -1.99 -9.24
C ALA A 96 24.39 -0.80 -8.26
N TYR A 97 25.50 -0.06 -8.09
CA TYR A 97 25.49 1.16 -7.26
C TYR A 97 24.59 2.26 -7.83
N LYS A 98 24.58 2.44 -9.16
CA LYS A 98 23.67 3.37 -9.83
C LYS A 98 22.21 2.94 -9.67
N GLU A 99 21.94 1.65 -9.81
CA GLU A 99 20.59 1.11 -9.59
C GLU A 99 20.12 1.34 -8.14
N ASN A 100 21.00 1.16 -7.16
CA ASN A 100 20.69 1.45 -5.76
C ASN A 100 20.39 2.95 -5.52
N GLU A 101 21.16 3.87 -6.13
CA GLU A 101 20.85 5.30 -6.08
C GLU A 101 19.49 5.64 -6.70
N ASP A 102 19.18 5.05 -7.87
CA ASP A 102 17.89 5.22 -8.55
C ASP A 102 16.72 4.68 -7.70
N LEU A 103 16.91 3.51 -7.08
CA LEU A 103 15.91 2.93 -6.17
C LEU A 103 15.67 3.83 -4.96
N GLN A 104 16.72 4.45 -4.41
CA GLN A 104 16.60 5.38 -3.29
C GLN A 104 15.84 6.66 -3.68
N ILE A 105 16.11 7.22 -4.86
CA ILE A 105 15.36 8.36 -5.40
C ILE A 105 13.88 7.98 -5.60
N LYS A 106 13.62 6.80 -6.17
CA LYS A 106 12.25 6.31 -6.40
C LYS A 106 11.51 6.10 -5.08
N LEU A 107 12.19 5.59 -4.06
CA LEU A 107 11.64 5.40 -2.73
C LEU A 107 11.25 6.75 -2.11
N GLU A 108 12.13 7.76 -2.13
CA GLU A 108 11.83 9.09 -1.60
C GLU A 108 10.71 9.80 -2.39
N ALA A 109 10.70 9.67 -3.72
CA ALA A 109 9.61 10.16 -4.56
C ALA A 109 8.27 9.50 -4.20
N THR A 110 8.26 8.18 -3.96
CA THR A 110 7.04 7.48 -3.54
C THR A 110 6.62 7.86 -2.12
N ARG A 111 7.56 8.20 -1.23
CA ARG A 111 7.29 8.68 0.14
C ARG A 111 6.62 10.05 0.10
N GLU A 112 7.17 10.99 -0.66
CA GLU A 112 6.61 12.34 -0.80
C GLU A 112 5.24 12.31 -1.50
N ALA A 113 5.09 11.49 -2.54
CA ALA A 113 3.79 11.29 -3.19
C ALA A 113 2.73 10.74 -2.23
N GLY A 114 3.09 9.78 -1.37
CA GLY A 114 2.19 9.23 -0.34
C GLY A 114 1.78 10.25 0.72
N SER A 115 2.74 11.03 1.24
CA SER A 115 2.44 12.14 2.16
C SER A 115 1.57 13.21 1.51
N GLY A 116 1.86 13.54 0.24
CA GLY A 116 1.08 14.46 -0.59
C GLY A 116 -0.38 14.02 -0.73
N ALA A 117 -0.62 12.74 -1.03
CA ALA A 117 -1.96 12.17 -1.17
C ALA A 117 -2.77 12.27 0.13
N ILE A 118 -2.19 11.96 1.29
CA ILE A 118 -2.86 12.07 2.59
C ILE A 118 -3.21 13.53 2.91
N ARG A 119 -2.28 14.47 2.66
CA ARG A 119 -2.53 15.90 2.86
C ARG A 119 -3.65 16.40 1.96
N ASP A 120 -3.70 15.95 0.71
CA ASP A 120 -4.73 16.34 -0.24
C ASP A 120 -6.12 15.75 0.10
N ALA A 121 -6.18 14.46 0.43
CA ALA A 121 -7.42 13.81 0.88
C ALA A 121 -7.98 14.47 2.14
N THR A 122 -7.11 14.81 3.10
CA THR A 122 -7.48 15.51 4.33
C THR A 122 -8.04 16.89 4.02
N ARG A 123 -7.35 17.70 3.19
CA ARG A 123 -7.81 19.01 2.74
C ARG A 123 -9.20 18.94 2.09
N LYS A 124 -9.39 18.03 1.14
CA LYS A 124 -10.66 17.81 0.43
C LYS A 124 -11.80 17.42 1.37
N LEU A 125 -11.55 16.58 2.38
CA LEU A 125 -12.56 16.24 3.38
C LEU A 125 -13.00 17.47 4.19
N TYR A 126 -12.06 18.30 4.64
CA TYR A 126 -12.39 19.53 5.37
C TYR A 126 -13.14 20.54 4.49
N GLU A 127 -12.74 20.71 3.23
CA GLU A 127 -13.44 21.57 2.26
C GLU A 127 -14.89 21.10 2.04
N ASN A 128 -15.11 19.80 1.84
CA ASN A 128 -16.43 19.23 1.67
C ASN A 128 -17.32 19.39 2.92
N TYR A 129 -16.77 19.16 4.11
CA TYR A 129 -17.47 19.39 5.38
C TYR A 129 -17.85 20.87 5.53
N SER A 130 -16.90 21.78 5.28
CA SER A 130 -17.12 23.22 5.37
C SER A 130 -18.24 23.67 4.43
N LYS A 131 -18.17 23.28 3.15
CA LYS A 131 -19.17 23.64 2.13
C LYS A 131 -20.56 23.14 2.52
N LYS A 132 -20.68 21.87 2.90
CA LYS A 132 -21.99 21.30 3.21
C LYS A 132 -22.60 21.81 4.52
N SER A 133 -21.76 22.14 5.50
CA SER A 133 -22.19 22.85 6.71
C SER A 133 -22.72 24.25 6.40
N GLU A 134 -22.04 24.99 5.52
CA GLU A 134 -22.49 26.30 5.05
C GLU A 134 -23.81 26.23 4.28
N ASP A 135 -23.98 25.23 3.41
CA ASP A 135 -25.22 25.00 2.66
C ASP A 135 -26.40 24.70 3.59
N LEU A 136 -26.23 23.81 4.56
CA LEU A 136 -27.24 23.53 5.59
C LEU A 136 -27.62 24.79 6.37
N ARG A 137 -26.62 25.59 6.76
CA ARG A 137 -26.83 26.86 7.48
C ARG A 137 -27.58 27.88 6.64
N SER A 138 -27.24 27.99 5.35
CA SER A 138 -27.91 28.90 4.40
C SER A 138 -29.37 28.49 4.18
N ASN A 139 -29.63 27.20 3.97
CA ASN A 139 -30.97 26.64 3.80
C ASN A 139 -31.84 26.88 5.04
N HIS A 140 -31.32 26.59 6.23
CA HIS A 140 -32.06 26.83 7.47
C HIS A 140 -32.39 28.32 7.67
N LYS A 141 -31.47 29.23 7.34
CA LYS A 141 -31.73 30.68 7.38
C LYS A 141 -32.80 31.09 6.38
N ALA A 142 -32.78 30.55 5.16
CA ALA A 142 -33.80 30.82 4.14
C ALA A 142 -35.18 30.31 4.58
N GLU A 143 -35.27 29.09 5.11
CA GLU A 143 -36.51 28.54 5.68
C GLU A 143 -37.04 29.39 6.83
N GLN A 144 -36.16 29.86 7.73
CA GLN A 144 -36.56 30.77 8.81
C GLN A 144 -37.10 32.11 8.29
N GLN A 145 -36.51 32.66 7.22
CA GLN A 145 -37.02 33.89 6.60
C GLN A 145 -38.40 33.66 5.98
N VAL A 146 -38.59 32.58 5.22
CA VAL A 146 -39.90 32.22 4.64
C VAL A 146 -40.95 32.07 5.74
N LEU A 147 -40.64 31.34 6.82
CA LEU A 147 -41.53 31.17 7.97
C LEU A 147 -41.85 32.50 8.68
N ARG A 148 -40.90 33.44 8.75
CA ARG A 148 -41.16 34.78 9.28
C ARG A 148 -42.08 35.57 8.35
N HIS A 149 -41.84 35.53 7.04
CA HIS A 149 -42.67 36.24 6.06
C HIS A 149 -44.10 35.70 6.04
N THR A 150 -44.30 34.38 6.02
CA THR A 150 -45.64 33.77 6.03
C THR A 150 -46.42 34.10 7.29
N CYS A 151 -45.77 34.05 8.47
CA CYS A 151 -46.35 34.37 9.78
C CYS A 151 -46.70 35.87 9.90
N ASN A 152 -45.96 36.75 9.21
CA ASN A 152 -46.27 38.18 9.12
C ASN A 152 -47.41 38.48 8.12
N THR A 153 -47.51 37.73 7.01
CA THR A 153 -48.57 37.91 6.00
C THR A 153 -49.91 37.25 6.37
N SER A 154 -49.91 36.28 7.30
CA SER A 154 -51.12 35.68 7.85
C SER A 154 -51.79 36.54 8.93
N GLY A 155 -51.20 37.68 9.31
CA GLY A 155 -51.89 38.75 10.03
C GLY A 155 -52.90 39.42 9.09
N PHE A 156 -54.17 39.08 9.26
CA PHE A 156 -55.30 39.51 8.43
C PHE A 156 -55.34 41.03 8.15
N GLY A 157 -55.75 41.38 6.92
CA GLY A 157 -56.31 42.69 6.60
C GLY A 157 -57.58 42.95 7.44
N PRO A 158 -57.92 44.22 7.69
CA PRO A 158 -58.92 44.58 8.67
C PRO A 158 -60.32 44.22 8.15
N GLU A 159 -61.09 43.45 8.91
CA GLU A 159 -62.55 43.60 9.11
C GLU A 159 -63.13 42.35 9.79
N THR A 160 -63.14 42.32 11.12
CA THR A 160 -64.24 41.83 12.01
C THR A 160 -63.76 41.78 13.48
N PRO A 161 -64.46 42.45 14.42
CA PRO A 161 -64.09 42.44 15.83
C PRO A 161 -64.82 41.30 16.58
N GLY A 162 -64.09 40.31 17.06
CA GLY A 162 -64.65 39.24 17.90
C GLY A 162 -63.58 38.47 18.69
N VAL A 163 -63.92 38.02 19.90
CA VAL A 163 -63.07 37.23 20.82
C VAL A 163 -62.54 35.94 20.17
N THR A 164 -63.23 35.43 19.15
CA THR A 164 -62.79 34.32 18.29
C THR A 164 -61.55 34.64 17.45
N ALA A 165 -61.33 35.90 17.07
CA ALA A 165 -60.14 36.33 16.32
C ALA A 165 -58.87 36.30 17.17
N GLN A 166 -58.97 36.60 18.48
CA GLN A 166 -57.83 36.53 19.42
C GLN A 166 -57.41 35.08 19.72
N LEU A 167 -58.38 34.17 19.87
CA LEU A 167 -58.10 32.72 20.01
C LEU A 167 -57.45 32.15 18.74
N HIS A 168 -57.96 32.47 17.55
CA HIS A 168 -57.34 32.07 16.28
C HIS A 168 -55.94 32.66 16.08
N GLN A 169 -55.69 33.89 16.56
CA GLN A 169 -54.38 34.53 16.49
C GLN A 169 -53.35 33.85 17.40
N GLY A 170 -53.76 33.43 18.60
CA GLY A 170 -52.94 32.63 19.52
C GLY A 170 -52.62 31.24 18.96
N GLU A 171 -53.61 30.55 18.40
CA GLU A 171 -53.41 29.24 17.76
C GLU A 171 -52.46 29.32 16.54
N CYS A 172 -52.56 30.38 15.73
CA CYS A 172 -51.62 30.60 14.62
C CYS A 172 -50.19 30.89 15.11
N GLN A 173 -50.02 31.62 16.22
CA GLN A 173 -48.71 31.87 16.82
C GLN A 173 -48.08 30.60 17.40
N ASP A 174 -48.86 29.77 18.07
CA ASP A 174 -48.40 28.48 18.62
C ASP A 174 -48.00 27.50 17.50
N LEU A 175 -48.79 27.41 16.43
CA LEU A 175 -48.44 26.61 15.25
C LEU A 175 -47.15 27.12 14.57
N CYS A 176 -46.96 28.45 14.49
CA CYS A 176 -45.76 29.09 13.94
C CYS A 176 -44.51 28.83 14.83
N LEU A 177 -44.66 28.83 16.16
CA LEU A 177 -43.60 28.47 17.11
C LEU A 177 -43.24 26.98 17.04
N GLN A 178 -44.25 26.11 16.98
CA GLN A 178 -44.06 24.67 16.89
C GLN A 178 -43.39 24.27 15.57
N SER A 179 -43.74 24.94 14.47
CA SER A 179 -43.08 24.83 13.16
C SER A 179 -41.60 25.22 13.24
N LYS A 180 -41.28 26.39 13.81
CA LYS A 180 -39.88 26.84 14.01
C LYS A 180 -39.08 25.86 14.87
N LEU A 181 -39.63 25.40 16.00
CA LEU A 181 -38.99 24.41 16.87
C LEU A 181 -38.72 23.10 16.14
N ARG A 182 -39.67 22.63 15.33
CA ARG A 182 -39.50 21.42 14.52
C ARG A 182 -38.38 21.61 13.47
N GLY A 183 -38.36 22.74 12.76
CA GLY A 183 -37.31 23.07 11.79
C GLY A 183 -35.91 23.20 12.40
N THR A 184 -35.79 23.79 13.60
CA THR A 184 -34.51 23.86 14.31
C THR A 184 -34.05 22.48 14.77
N ARG A 185 -34.97 21.61 15.23
CA ARG A 185 -34.63 20.23 15.59
C ARG A 185 -34.18 19.40 14.39
N THR A 186 -34.83 19.52 13.24
CA THR A 186 -34.43 18.81 12.02
C THR A 186 -33.09 19.29 11.49
N TYR A 187 -32.82 20.60 11.51
CA TYR A 187 -31.51 21.15 11.18
C TYR A 187 -30.41 20.62 12.12
N SER A 188 -30.67 20.64 13.43
CA SER A 188 -29.73 20.12 14.42
C SER A 188 -29.43 18.63 14.23
N ALA A 189 -30.44 17.83 13.88
CA ALA A 189 -30.25 16.40 13.59
C ALA A 189 -29.41 16.18 12.33
N ALA A 190 -29.66 16.94 11.26
CA ALA A 190 -28.91 16.85 10.01
C ALA A 190 -27.43 17.28 10.18
N VAL A 191 -27.16 18.30 11.01
CA VAL A 191 -25.79 18.72 11.35
C VAL A 191 -25.07 17.63 12.13
N ALA A 192 -25.73 17.02 13.13
CA ALA A 192 -25.15 15.94 13.93
C ALA A 192 -24.83 14.69 13.10
N GLU A 193 -25.72 14.29 12.20
CA GLU A 193 -25.50 13.17 11.28
C GLU A 193 -24.30 13.44 10.35
N HIS A 194 -24.19 14.67 9.84
CA HIS A 194 -23.07 15.04 9.00
C HIS A 194 -21.74 15.08 9.77
N GLU A 195 -21.74 15.59 10.99
CA GLU A 195 -20.56 15.60 11.86
C GLU A 195 -20.09 14.18 12.19
N GLU A 196 -21.03 13.27 12.46
CA GLU A 196 -20.70 11.86 12.73
C GLU A 196 -20.10 11.15 11.50
N THR A 197 -20.66 11.38 10.31
CA THR A 197 -20.11 10.81 9.06
C THR A 197 -18.72 11.37 8.73
N PHE A 198 -18.48 12.66 8.96
CA PHE A 198 -17.16 13.27 8.83
C PHE A 198 -16.16 12.65 9.80
N LYS A 199 -16.54 12.52 11.08
CA LYS A 199 -15.70 11.91 12.12
C LYS A 199 -15.29 10.48 11.75
N LYS A 200 -16.23 9.66 11.28
CA LYS A 200 -15.96 8.30 10.77
C LYS A 200 -15.00 8.30 9.58
N SER A 201 -15.09 9.28 8.68
CA SER A 201 -14.18 9.38 7.53
C SER A 201 -12.77 9.79 7.93
N VAL A 202 -12.64 10.74 8.87
CA VAL A 202 -11.35 11.16 9.44
C VAL A 202 -10.67 10.00 10.17
N GLU A 203 -11.42 9.20 10.93
CA GLU A 203 -10.89 8.03 11.64
C GLU A 203 -10.36 6.96 10.68
N LYS A 204 -11.06 6.73 9.55
CA LYS A 204 -10.56 5.84 8.48
C LYS A 204 -9.26 6.34 7.87
N LEU A 205 -9.16 7.64 7.56
CA LEU A 205 -7.91 8.22 7.05
C LEU A 205 -6.78 8.11 8.07
N HIS A 206 -7.06 8.37 9.34
CA HIS A 206 -6.07 8.26 10.40
C HIS A 206 -5.54 6.83 10.52
N ASN A 207 -6.40 5.81 10.48
CA ASN A 207 -6.00 4.41 10.50
C ASN A 207 -5.11 4.04 9.29
N VAL A 208 -5.43 4.55 8.10
CA VAL A 208 -4.60 4.34 6.91
C VAL A 208 -3.25 5.05 7.04
N ALA A 209 -3.22 6.28 7.54
CA ALA A 209 -1.99 7.03 7.77
C ALA A 209 -1.09 6.33 8.79
N GLU A 210 -1.64 5.87 9.92
CA GLU A 210 -0.93 5.14 10.96
C GLU A 210 -0.32 3.83 10.42
N LYS A 211 -1.07 3.06 9.62
CA LYS A 211 -0.55 1.85 8.95
C LYS A 211 0.57 2.15 7.96
N ILE A 212 0.48 3.27 7.24
CA ILE A 212 1.54 3.70 6.31
C ILE A 212 2.80 4.06 7.10
N GLU A 213 2.67 4.81 8.19
CA GLU A 213 3.80 5.17 9.07
C GLU A 213 4.41 3.93 9.73
N GLU A 214 3.61 2.98 10.21
CA GLU A 214 4.08 1.71 10.79
C GLU A 214 4.89 0.89 9.77
N LYS A 215 4.32 0.68 8.57
CA LYS A 215 5.01 -0.05 7.49
C LYS A 215 6.29 0.67 7.07
N HIS A 216 6.29 2.00 7.05
CA HIS A 216 7.47 2.79 6.74
C HIS A 216 8.56 2.67 7.83
N GLY A 217 8.18 2.70 9.11
CA GLY A 217 9.12 2.44 10.20
C GLY A 217 9.80 1.08 10.06
N ARG A 218 9.03 0.05 9.70
CA ARG A 218 9.57 -1.29 9.46
C ARG A 218 10.48 -1.39 8.23
N ILE A 219 10.20 -0.63 7.18
CA ILE A 219 11.09 -0.51 6.01
C ILE A 219 12.43 0.09 6.44
N VAL A 220 12.41 1.20 7.19
CA VAL A 220 13.63 1.87 7.67
C VAL A 220 14.46 0.96 8.59
N GLU A 221 13.82 0.18 9.46
CA GLU A 221 14.52 -0.81 10.29
C GLU A 221 15.22 -1.90 9.47
N LEU A 222 14.54 -2.45 8.45
CA LEU A 222 15.11 -3.44 7.55
C LEU A 222 16.24 -2.85 6.69
N GLU A 223 16.10 -1.62 6.19
CA GLU A 223 17.15 -0.92 5.44
C GLU A 223 18.40 -0.73 6.28
N ASN A 224 18.26 -0.30 7.54
CA ASN A 224 19.39 -0.16 8.46
C ASN A 224 20.03 -1.51 8.79
N LEU A 225 19.25 -2.60 8.86
CA LEU A 225 19.79 -3.95 9.00
C LEU A 225 20.58 -4.36 7.75
N MET A 226 20.02 -4.16 6.55
CA MET A 226 20.69 -4.48 5.29
C MET A 226 21.99 -3.70 5.13
N LYS A 227 21.98 -2.40 5.43
CA LYS A 227 23.18 -1.56 5.38
C LYS A 227 24.29 -2.10 6.29
N ARG A 228 23.95 -2.49 7.53
CA ARG A 228 24.94 -3.10 8.45
C ARG A 228 25.46 -4.43 7.93
N MET A 229 24.59 -5.28 7.37
CA MET A 229 25.02 -6.54 6.75
C MET A 229 25.93 -6.30 5.53
N GLU A 230 25.69 -5.23 4.78
CA GLU A 230 26.50 -4.85 3.62
C GLU A 230 27.88 -4.31 4.04
N GLU A 231 27.93 -3.47 5.08
CA GLU A 231 29.18 -3.01 5.71
C GLU A 231 29.99 -4.20 6.27
N GLU A 232 29.34 -5.14 6.95
CA GLU A 232 29.98 -6.36 7.46
C GLU A 232 30.50 -7.23 6.31
N LYS A 233 29.73 -7.39 5.23
CA LYS A 233 30.16 -8.11 4.02
C LYS A 233 31.39 -7.48 3.39
N LEU A 234 31.44 -6.15 3.28
CA LEU A 234 32.60 -5.43 2.74
C LEU A 234 33.85 -5.68 3.60
N GLY A 235 33.71 -5.60 4.93
CA GLY A 235 34.82 -5.90 5.85
C GLY A 235 35.31 -7.34 5.78
N LEU A 236 34.41 -8.31 5.61
CA LEU A 236 34.78 -9.72 5.41
C LEU A 236 35.48 -9.96 4.07
N LEU A 237 35.07 -9.28 3.00
CA LEU A 237 35.74 -9.36 1.70
C LEU A 237 37.16 -8.76 1.74
N GLU A 238 37.34 -7.63 2.43
CA GLU A 238 38.67 -7.05 2.64
C GLU A 238 39.57 -8.01 3.44
N LYS A 239 39.02 -8.62 4.51
CA LYS A 239 39.74 -9.65 5.27
C LYS A 239 40.09 -10.87 4.42
N GLN A 240 39.16 -11.33 3.58
CA GLN A 240 39.39 -12.44 2.65
C GLN A 240 40.57 -12.12 1.71
N TRP A 241 40.59 -10.93 1.12
CA TRP A 241 41.67 -10.47 0.24
C TRP A 241 43.02 -10.39 0.96
N LEU A 242 43.06 -9.89 2.21
CA LEU A 242 44.27 -9.86 3.03
C LEU A 242 44.81 -11.27 3.31
N LEU A 243 43.93 -12.23 3.61
CA LEU A 243 44.30 -13.62 3.86
C LEU A 243 44.82 -14.31 2.59
N GLU A 244 44.20 -14.07 1.43
CA GLU A 244 44.65 -14.59 0.13
C GLU A 244 46.05 -14.06 -0.26
N ASN A 245 46.30 -12.77 -0.01
CA ASN A 245 47.61 -12.16 -0.21
C ASN A 245 48.66 -12.71 0.78
N GLU A 246 48.27 -12.95 2.03
CA GLU A 246 49.14 -13.56 3.04
C GLU A 246 49.54 -14.98 2.65
N ILE A 247 48.58 -15.77 2.18
CA ILE A 247 48.81 -17.12 1.64
C ILE A 247 49.78 -17.03 0.46
N SER A 248 49.51 -16.15 -0.50
CA SER A 248 50.37 -15.95 -1.68
C SER A 248 51.81 -15.56 -1.30
N ARG A 249 51.97 -14.72 -0.27
CA ARG A 249 53.27 -14.30 0.26
C ARG A 249 54.01 -15.42 1.00
N ARG A 250 53.32 -16.22 1.81
CA ARG A 250 53.90 -17.37 2.54
C ARG A 250 54.25 -18.52 1.60
N MET A 251 53.53 -18.68 0.50
CA MET A 251 53.83 -19.67 -0.54
C MET A 251 55.16 -19.35 -1.27
N LEU A 252 55.59 -18.09 -1.33
CA LEU A 252 56.87 -17.67 -1.89
C LEU A 252 58.08 -17.93 -0.95
N ASN A 253 57.85 -18.17 0.34
CA ASN A 253 58.87 -18.44 1.36
C ASN A 253 58.47 -19.65 2.23
N PRO A 254 58.72 -20.90 1.79
CA PRO A 254 58.18 -22.09 2.44
C PRO A 254 58.92 -22.43 3.75
N GLY A 255 58.62 -21.67 4.81
CA GLY A 255 58.91 -22.03 6.20
C GLY A 255 57.83 -22.95 6.74
N LYS A 256 58.23 -24.11 7.29
CA LYS A 256 57.35 -25.20 7.77
C LYS A 256 56.10 -24.68 8.51
N ASN A 257 54.93 -25.12 8.05
CA ASN A 257 53.59 -24.93 8.63
C ASN A 257 52.94 -23.54 8.55
N GLY A 258 53.51 -22.58 7.81
CA GLY A 258 53.03 -21.20 7.81
C GLY A 258 51.62 -20.94 7.24
N CYS A 259 51.02 -21.84 6.44
CA CYS A 259 49.82 -21.51 5.65
C CYS A 259 48.51 -22.12 6.17
N VAL A 260 48.57 -23.19 6.96
CA VAL A 260 47.37 -23.98 7.34
C VAL A 260 46.38 -23.14 8.17
N ASN A 261 46.88 -22.39 9.16
CA ASN A 261 46.02 -21.54 10.01
C ASN A 261 45.35 -20.42 9.21
N VAL A 262 46.09 -19.77 8.30
CA VAL A 262 45.55 -18.69 7.44
C VAL A 262 44.50 -19.25 6.47
N GLN A 263 44.67 -20.50 6.04
CA GLN A 263 43.72 -21.18 5.16
C GLN A 263 42.43 -21.60 5.88
N ILE A 264 42.51 -22.01 7.16
CA ILE A 264 41.33 -22.24 8.00
C ILE A 264 40.57 -20.93 8.23
N GLU A 265 41.28 -19.82 8.52
CA GLU A 265 40.66 -18.50 8.66
C GLU A 265 40.02 -18.01 7.35
N LEU A 266 40.60 -18.35 6.19
CA LEU A 266 40.01 -18.06 4.88
C LEU A 266 38.71 -18.85 4.67
N CYS A 267 38.69 -20.15 4.95
CA CYS A 267 37.49 -20.99 4.84
C CYS A 267 36.36 -20.50 5.75
N THR A 268 36.66 -20.16 7.01
CA THR A 268 35.65 -19.64 7.94
C THR A 268 35.12 -18.26 7.52
N THR A 269 35.97 -17.39 7.00
CA THR A 269 35.56 -16.08 6.46
C THR A 269 34.68 -16.26 5.22
N GLN A 270 35.00 -17.21 4.34
CA GLN A 270 34.18 -17.57 3.17
C GLN A 270 32.79 -18.09 3.57
N GLU A 271 32.72 -18.94 4.60
CA GLU A 271 31.48 -19.45 5.17
C GLU A 271 30.62 -18.33 5.79
N GLN A 272 31.26 -17.36 6.47
CA GLN A 272 30.56 -16.18 7.00
C GLN A 272 29.98 -15.32 5.88
N ILE A 273 30.75 -15.06 4.82
CA ILE A 273 30.29 -14.30 3.64
C ILE A 273 29.10 -15.00 2.99
N THR A 274 29.19 -16.31 2.74
CA THR A 274 28.09 -17.06 2.11
C THR A 274 26.84 -17.09 2.99
N HIS A 275 26.98 -17.30 4.29
CA HIS A 275 25.83 -17.24 5.21
C HIS A 275 25.17 -15.85 5.22
N LEU A 276 25.97 -14.78 5.31
CA LEU A 276 25.48 -13.40 5.31
C LEU A 276 24.77 -13.06 4.00
N GLN A 277 25.28 -13.52 2.85
CA GLN A 277 24.62 -13.37 1.55
C GLN A 277 23.23 -14.06 1.52
N HIS A 278 23.09 -15.27 2.06
CA HIS A 278 21.79 -15.94 2.13
C HIS A 278 20.80 -15.18 3.04
N LEU A 279 21.26 -14.66 4.18
CA LEU A 279 20.43 -13.82 5.05
C LEU A 279 20.00 -12.54 4.33
N MET A 280 20.93 -11.86 3.66
CA MET A 280 20.60 -10.67 2.85
C MET A 280 19.56 -10.98 1.78
N MET A 281 19.70 -12.09 1.05
CA MET A 281 18.72 -12.51 0.03
C MET A 281 17.32 -12.73 0.63
N ALA A 282 17.22 -13.41 1.78
CA ALA A 282 15.95 -13.63 2.46
C ALA A 282 15.32 -12.30 2.95
N GLN A 283 16.14 -11.39 3.48
CA GLN A 283 15.68 -10.07 3.91
C GLN A 283 15.22 -9.20 2.73
N HIS A 284 15.95 -9.23 1.60
CA HIS A 284 15.54 -8.55 0.37
C HIS A 284 14.21 -9.08 -0.17
N GLN A 285 13.97 -10.40 -0.11
CA GLN A 285 12.68 -10.97 -0.50
C GLN A 285 11.54 -10.46 0.39
N SER A 286 11.73 -10.43 1.72
CA SER A 286 10.74 -9.89 2.65
C SER A 286 10.48 -8.39 2.45
N LEU A 287 11.52 -7.62 2.12
CA LEU A 287 11.38 -6.21 1.80
C LEU A 287 10.57 -6.03 0.51
N GLY A 288 10.86 -6.82 -0.52
CA GLY A 288 10.12 -6.84 -1.78
C GLY A 288 8.63 -7.11 -1.59
N THR A 289 8.26 -8.09 -0.76
CA THR A 289 6.84 -8.37 -0.46
C THR A 289 6.15 -7.21 0.26
N LEU A 290 6.83 -6.56 1.22
CA LEU A 290 6.27 -5.41 1.93
C LEU A 290 6.08 -4.18 1.02
N ILE A 291 7.01 -3.95 0.09
CA ILE A 291 6.89 -2.89 -0.92
C ILE A 291 5.71 -3.17 -1.83
N GLN A 292 5.53 -4.42 -2.27
CA GLN A 292 4.39 -4.82 -3.08
C GLN A 292 3.05 -4.59 -2.36
N GLU A 293 2.91 -5.05 -1.10
CA GLU A 293 1.71 -4.81 -0.28
C GLU A 293 1.38 -3.32 -0.17
N ARG A 294 2.40 -2.48 0.04
CA ARG A 294 2.25 -1.03 0.14
C ARG A 294 1.77 -0.42 -1.18
N GLU A 295 2.27 -0.88 -2.32
CA GLU A 295 1.84 -0.40 -3.64
C GLU A 295 0.41 -0.86 -3.98
N GLU A 296 0.02 -2.09 -3.61
CA GLU A 296 -1.36 -2.57 -3.80
C GLU A 296 -2.37 -1.75 -3.01
N LEU A 297 -2.08 -1.43 -1.73
CA LEU A 297 -2.93 -0.57 -0.93
C LEU A 297 -3.07 0.84 -1.52
N LYS A 298 -1.98 1.37 -2.07
CA LYS A 298 -1.97 2.66 -2.77
C LYS A 298 -2.84 2.64 -4.03
N ASN A 299 -2.72 1.61 -4.87
CA ASN A 299 -3.54 1.48 -6.08
C ASN A 299 -5.03 1.41 -5.75
N ARG A 300 -5.40 0.70 -4.68
CA ARG A 300 -6.79 0.66 -4.20
C ARG A 300 -7.29 2.02 -3.73
N LEU A 301 -6.44 2.81 -3.09
CA LEU A 301 -6.79 4.17 -2.68
C LEU A 301 -7.00 5.08 -3.90
N GLN A 302 -6.12 4.98 -4.90
CA GLN A 302 -6.24 5.72 -6.15
C GLN A 302 -7.51 5.35 -6.93
N GLU A 303 -7.88 4.07 -6.98
CA GLU A 303 -9.15 3.63 -7.58
C GLU A 303 -10.36 4.24 -6.84
N GLN A 304 -10.30 4.33 -5.50
CA GLN A 304 -11.32 5.04 -4.74
C GLN A 304 -11.38 6.53 -5.09
N ASP A 305 -10.24 7.20 -5.25
CA ASP A 305 -10.21 8.61 -5.67
C ASP A 305 -10.83 8.82 -7.06
N ASP A 306 -10.55 7.93 -8.03
CA ASP A 306 -11.15 7.98 -9.37
C ASP A 306 -12.68 7.80 -9.32
N THR A 307 -13.18 6.95 -8.41
CA THR A 307 -14.63 6.82 -8.20
C THR A 307 -15.24 8.07 -7.58
N ILE A 308 -14.53 8.73 -6.66
CA ILE A 308 -14.97 9.97 -6.03
C ILE A 308 -15.04 11.09 -7.06
N GLU A 309 -14.03 11.22 -7.94
CA GLU A 309 -14.00 12.21 -9.02
C GLU A 309 -15.20 12.00 -9.99
N ASN A 310 -15.45 10.75 -10.42
CA ASN A 310 -16.61 10.42 -11.26
C ASN A 310 -17.95 10.77 -10.61
N LEU A 311 -18.11 10.45 -9.32
CA LEU A 311 -19.33 10.80 -8.58
C LEU A 311 -19.50 12.32 -8.45
N ARG A 312 -18.40 13.04 -8.28
CA ARG A 312 -18.38 14.51 -8.20
C ARG A 312 -18.79 15.14 -9.53
N GLU A 313 -18.30 14.65 -10.66
CA GLU A 313 -18.74 15.09 -11.99
C GLU A 313 -20.24 14.88 -12.19
N LYS A 314 -20.76 13.72 -11.76
CA LYS A 314 -22.20 13.41 -11.81
C LYS A 314 -23.02 14.36 -10.94
N ILE A 315 -22.56 14.69 -9.73
CA ILE A 315 -23.20 15.66 -8.85
C ILE A 315 -23.21 17.04 -9.51
N ASN A 316 -22.09 17.50 -10.08
CA ASN A 316 -22.02 18.79 -10.78
C ASN A 316 -23.00 18.87 -11.96
N LEU A 317 -23.13 17.79 -12.74
CA LEU A 317 -24.10 17.72 -13.84
C LEU A 317 -25.55 17.83 -13.33
N LEU A 318 -25.87 17.07 -12.28
CA LEU A 318 -27.21 17.10 -11.65
C LEU A 318 -27.51 18.46 -11.01
N GLU A 319 -26.54 19.12 -10.40
CA GLU A 319 -26.67 20.47 -9.85
C GLU A 319 -26.97 21.50 -10.97
N SER A 320 -26.27 21.42 -12.09
CA SER A 320 -26.52 22.27 -13.25
C SER A 320 -27.94 22.06 -13.81
N GLN A 321 -28.36 20.80 -13.96
CA GLN A 321 -29.72 20.47 -14.40
C GLN A 321 -30.77 20.98 -13.41
N ASN A 322 -30.56 20.82 -12.11
CA ASN A 322 -31.45 21.36 -11.08
C ASN A 322 -31.52 22.89 -11.12
N LYS A 323 -30.41 23.58 -11.37
CA LYS A 323 -30.39 25.04 -11.53
C LYS A 323 -31.18 25.48 -12.76
N GLU A 324 -31.08 24.75 -13.87
CA GLU A 324 -31.84 25.03 -15.10
C GLU A 324 -33.35 24.78 -14.89
N LEU A 325 -33.71 23.66 -14.29
CA LEU A 325 -35.10 23.31 -13.96
C LEU A 325 -35.71 24.34 -13.00
N LYS A 326 -34.97 24.75 -11.96
CA LYS A 326 -35.39 25.80 -11.04
C LYS A 326 -35.64 27.12 -11.79
N GLY A 327 -34.74 27.53 -12.69
CA GLY A 327 -34.94 28.70 -13.53
C GLY A 327 -36.15 28.58 -14.47
N LYS A 328 -36.45 27.38 -15.00
CA LYS A 328 -37.67 27.13 -15.79
C LYS A 328 -38.93 27.24 -14.94
N VAL A 329 -38.93 26.68 -13.72
CA VAL A 329 -40.05 26.77 -12.77
C VAL A 329 -40.31 28.21 -12.36
N GLU A 330 -39.28 29.00 -12.04
CA GLU A 330 -39.41 30.43 -11.73
C GLU A 330 -40.02 31.21 -12.90
N LYS A 331 -39.61 30.92 -14.14
CA LYS A 331 -40.21 31.54 -15.34
C LYS A 331 -41.68 31.19 -15.51
N VAL A 332 -42.08 29.93 -15.25
CA VAL A 332 -43.49 29.50 -15.32
C VAL A 332 -44.31 30.14 -14.20
N GLY A 333 -43.79 30.18 -12.97
CA GLY A 333 -44.42 30.83 -11.82
C GLY A 333 -44.62 32.34 -12.02
N ASN A 334 -43.64 33.03 -12.62
CA ASN A 334 -43.76 34.45 -12.95
C ASN A 334 -44.77 34.72 -14.08
N LYS A 335 -44.98 33.74 -14.97
CA LYS A 335 -45.97 33.83 -16.06
C LYS A 335 -47.40 33.67 -15.54
N THR A 336 -47.64 32.80 -14.56
CA THR A 336 -48.96 32.65 -13.92
C THR A 336 -49.34 33.86 -13.07
N GLN A 337 -48.37 34.51 -12.42
CA GLN A 337 -48.61 35.72 -11.60
C GLN A 337 -48.98 36.97 -12.43
N LYS A 338 -48.58 37.05 -13.71
CA LYS A 338 -48.97 38.13 -14.63
C LYS A 338 -50.34 37.94 -15.29
N ILE A 339 -50.87 36.72 -15.31
CA ILE A 339 -52.18 36.41 -15.93
C ILE A 339 -53.33 36.64 -14.93
N SER A 340 -53.04 36.67 -13.62
CA SER A 340 -53.99 37.06 -12.58
C SER A 340 -54.11 38.58 -12.44
N LYS A 341 -54.64 39.28 -13.46
CA LYS A 341 -55.39 40.51 -13.21
C LYS A 341 -56.81 40.08 -12.85
N GLY A 342 -57.11 40.07 -11.55
CA GLY A 342 -58.41 39.70 -11.02
C GLY A 342 -59.51 40.55 -11.67
N THR A 343 -60.36 39.90 -12.47
CA THR A 343 -61.64 40.48 -12.86
C THR A 343 -62.57 40.20 -11.68
N SER A 344 -62.98 41.24 -10.96
CA SER A 344 -64.01 41.13 -9.92
C SER A 344 -65.30 40.67 -10.59
N VAL A 345 -65.57 39.37 -10.52
CA VAL A 345 -66.85 38.79 -10.92
C VAL A 345 -67.72 38.83 -9.67
N LYS A 346 -68.80 39.62 -9.76
CA LYS A 346 -69.83 39.66 -8.73
C LYS A 346 -70.36 38.24 -8.49
N GLU A 347 -70.44 37.87 -7.23
CA GLU A 347 -70.85 36.56 -6.71
C GLU A 347 -72.23 36.10 -7.24
N SER A 348 -73.04 37.02 -7.78
CA SER A 348 -74.31 36.77 -8.45
C SER A 348 -74.22 36.03 -9.80
N MET A 349 -73.02 35.77 -10.34
CA MET A 349 -72.84 35.02 -11.60
C MET A 349 -72.38 33.57 -11.42
N LEU A 350 -72.03 33.14 -10.20
CA LEU A 350 -71.57 31.77 -9.95
C LEU A 350 -72.70 30.73 -10.02
N ASP A 351 -73.94 31.14 -9.79
CA ASP A 351 -75.10 30.24 -9.81
C ASP A 351 -75.59 29.88 -11.23
N THR A 352 -75.22 30.65 -12.25
CA THR A 352 -75.64 30.41 -13.65
C THR A 352 -74.63 29.62 -14.48
N MET A 353 -73.39 29.46 -14.02
CA MET A 353 -72.31 28.84 -14.79
C MET A 353 -71.67 27.61 -14.13
N SER A 354 -72.26 27.08 -13.06
CA SER A 354 -71.84 25.78 -12.53
C SER A 354 -72.10 24.67 -13.56
N PRO A 355 -71.10 23.84 -13.93
CA PRO A 355 -71.27 22.69 -14.83
C PRO A 355 -72.35 21.68 -14.39
N TYR A 356 -72.79 21.79 -13.14
CA TYR A 356 -73.83 20.96 -12.51
C TYR A 356 -75.24 21.58 -12.54
N PHE A 357 -75.41 22.78 -13.11
CA PHE A 357 -76.72 23.45 -13.18
C PHE A 357 -77.77 22.65 -13.97
N MET A 358 -77.35 21.98 -15.05
CA MET A 358 -78.22 21.10 -15.85
C MET A 358 -78.68 19.86 -15.08
N LEU A 359 -77.83 19.30 -14.21
CA LEU A 359 -78.14 18.13 -13.37
C LEU A 359 -79.16 18.45 -12.26
N ARG A 360 -79.11 19.68 -11.72
CA ARG A 360 -80.08 20.14 -10.70
C ARG A 360 -81.47 20.36 -11.29
N ASN A 361 -81.56 20.82 -12.54
CA ASN A 361 -82.84 21.01 -13.24
C ASN A 361 -83.45 19.71 -13.76
N THR A 362 -82.65 18.70 -14.09
CA THR A 362 -83.18 17.37 -14.44
C THR A 362 -83.71 16.65 -13.20
N GLN A 363 -83.01 16.70 -12.06
CA GLN A 363 -83.53 16.15 -10.79
C GLN A 363 -84.84 16.82 -10.35
N ASN A 364 -84.97 18.14 -10.50
CA ASN A 364 -86.21 18.85 -10.18
C ASN A 364 -87.37 18.56 -11.15
N LYS A 365 -87.09 18.12 -12.38
CA LYS A 365 -88.13 17.66 -13.33
C LYS A 365 -88.60 16.23 -13.02
N PHE A 366 -87.72 15.35 -12.53
CA PHE A 366 -88.12 14.00 -12.13
C PHE A 366 -88.91 13.98 -10.82
N LEU A 367 -88.63 14.89 -9.88
CA LEU A 367 -89.39 15.01 -8.62
C LEU A 367 -90.77 15.68 -8.76
N LYS A 368 -91.02 16.44 -9.84
CA LYS A 368 -92.34 17.05 -10.13
C LYS A 368 -93.25 16.21 -11.03
N GLY A 369 -92.79 15.04 -11.48
CA GLY A 369 -93.54 14.12 -12.34
C GLY A 369 -94.34 13.04 -11.61
N THR A 370 -94.17 12.88 -10.29
CA THR A 370 -94.77 11.79 -9.50
C THR A 370 -95.90 12.25 -8.58
N GLU A 371 -96.59 13.34 -8.91
CA GLU A 371 -97.72 13.86 -8.11
C GLU A 371 -99.00 14.14 -8.91
N LYS A 372 -99.14 13.59 -10.13
CA LYS A 372 -100.44 13.56 -10.83
C LYS A 372 -100.60 12.28 -11.64
N THR A 373 -101.06 11.23 -10.97
CA THR A 373 -102.28 10.45 -11.28
C THR A 373 -102.43 9.35 -10.25
#